data_AF-A0A530QMC0-F1
#
_entry.id   AF-A0A530QMC0-F1
#
_cell.length_a   1.000
_cell.length_b   1.000
_cell.length_c   1.000
_cell.angle_alpha   90.00
_cell.angle_beta   90.00
_cell.angle_gamma   90.00
#
_symmetry.space_group_name_H-M   'P 1'
#
loop_
_entity.id
_entity.type
_entity.pdbx_description
1 polymer ?
#
loop_
_entity_poly.entity_id
_entity_poly.type
_entity_poly.pdbx_seq_one_letter_code
_entity_poly.pdbx_strand_id
1 'polypeptide(L)'
;GKRISAHDGSVKYRFVSDLPFKGRDPHQLDAFERNAIFALRANPREPIIEVSGSLFDRHVRAAAPVVMGQVCVTCHNSHPDSPKTDWKVGDVRGIQEISVNQPIAANVLAFKYLLLYFGFAAAAGLTFILLQRRQSALVQGINKELSEANDFLAAISLKIAKY
;
A
#
# COMPACT_ATOMS: atom_id res chain seq x y z
N GLY A 1 18.99 -4.78 15.23
CA GLY A 1 18.50 -4.44 13.87
C GLY A 1 17.89 -5.66 13.18
N LYS A 2 18.72 -6.50 12.54
CA LYS A 2 18.25 -7.63 11.69
C LYS A 2 17.25 -8.62 12.31
N ARG A 3 17.17 -8.75 13.64
CA ARG A 3 16.24 -9.68 14.31
C ARG A 3 14.86 -9.09 14.66
N ILE A 4 14.64 -7.80 14.43
CA ILE A 4 13.38 -7.09 14.81
C ILE A 4 12.59 -6.63 13.57
N SER A 5 13.20 -6.66 12.38
CA SER A 5 12.51 -6.35 11.12
C SER A 5 11.43 -7.41 10.82
N ALA A 6 10.29 -6.97 10.28
CA ALA A 6 9.21 -7.86 9.86
C ALA A 6 9.72 -8.85 8.80
N HIS A 7 9.18 -10.07 8.82
CA HIS A 7 9.63 -11.19 7.98
C HIS A 7 9.42 -10.93 6.47
N ASP A 8 8.50 -10.03 6.12
CA ASP A 8 8.21 -9.61 4.74
C ASP A 8 8.98 -8.34 4.31
N GLY A 9 9.77 -7.74 5.21
CA GLY A 9 10.54 -6.53 4.92
C GLY A 9 9.72 -5.25 4.79
N SER A 10 8.41 -5.30 5.06
CA SER A 10 7.51 -4.15 5.03
C SER A 10 7.83 -3.13 6.13
N VAL A 11 8.33 -3.61 7.27
CA VAL A 11 8.82 -2.77 8.37
C VAL A 11 10.25 -3.16 8.73
N LYS A 12 11.15 -2.19 8.72
CA LYS A 12 12.57 -2.37 9.10
C LYS A 12 12.90 -1.51 10.30
N TYR A 13 13.62 -2.11 11.25
CA TYR A 13 14.11 -1.45 12.45
C TYR A 13 15.64 -1.37 12.42
N ARG A 14 16.17 -0.16 12.54
CA ARG A 14 17.61 0.11 12.56
C ARG A 14 17.98 0.95 13.76
N PHE A 15 19.12 0.63 14.38
CA PHE A 15 19.77 1.48 15.37
C PHE A 15 21.11 1.85 14.76
N VAL A 16 21.33 3.14 14.53
CA VAL A 16 22.52 3.60 13.79
C VAL A 16 23.15 4.81 14.47
N SER A 17 24.42 4.99 14.17
CA SER A 17 25.23 6.09 14.67
C SER A 17 26.47 6.28 13.80
N ASP A 18 26.90 7.53 13.72
CA ASP A 18 28.12 8.04 13.13
C ASP A 18 29.38 7.84 13.99
N LEU A 19 29.23 7.40 15.26
CA LEU A 19 30.34 7.20 16.20
C LEU A 19 30.44 5.74 16.69
N PRO A 20 30.52 4.72 15.81
CA PRO A 20 30.66 3.32 16.22
C PRO A 20 31.98 3.07 16.97
N PHE A 21 32.00 2.05 17.83
CA PHE A 21 33.25 1.59 18.46
C PHE A 21 34.24 1.11 17.39
N LYS A 22 35.55 1.29 17.60
CA LYS A 22 36.59 0.98 16.60
C LYS A 22 36.58 -0.46 16.08
N GLY A 23 36.11 -1.43 16.88
CA GLY A 23 35.97 -2.84 16.48
C GLY A 23 34.61 -3.21 15.86
N ARG A 24 33.76 -2.23 15.53
CA ARG A 24 32.45 -2.44 14.88
C ARG A 24 32.49 -1.88 13.48
N ASP A 25 31.94 -2.64 12.53
CA ASP A 25 31.74 -2.13 11.18
C ASP A 25 30.94 -0.82 11.22
N PRO A 26 31.38 0.20 10.48
CA PRO A 26 30.64 1.45 10.40
C PRO A 26 29.24 1.23 9.85
N HIS A 27 28.28 1.97 10.39
CA HIS A 27 26.97 2.04 9.75
C HIS A 27 27.14 2.80 8.43
N GLN A 28 26.71 2.19 7.33
CA GLN A 28 26.50 2.92 6.08
C GLN A 28 25.27 3.80 6.26
N LEU A 29 25.51 5.03 6.69
CA LEU A 29 24.45 6.02 6.90
C LEU A 29 24.02 6.60 5.57
N ASP A 30 22.73 6.69 5.32
CA ASP A 30 22.20 7.46 4.20
C ASP A 30 22.01 8.96 4.55
N ALA A 31 21.45 9.73 3.62
CA ALA A 31 21.24 11.17 3.81
C ALA A 31 20.25 11.46 4.94
N PHE A 32 19.17 10.69 5.03
CA PHE A 32 18.17 10.83 6.09
C PHE A 32 18.78 10.52 7.45
N GLU A 33 19.49 9.39 7.60
CA GLU A 33 20.10 8.98 8.87
C GLU A 33 21.11 10.03 9.36
N ARG A 34 21.95 10.57 8.45
CA ARG A 34 22.90 11.65 8.79
C ARG A 34 22.18 12.93 9.24
N ASN A 35 21.19 13.37 8.48
CA ASN A 35 20.43 14.59 8.78
C ASN A 35 19.65 14.44 10.09
N ALA A 36 19.06 13.28 10.33
CA ALA A 36 18.33 12.98 11.55
C ALA A 36 19.26 12.99 12.77
N ILE A 37 20.45 12.39 12.70
CA ILE A 37 21.45 12.46 13.78
C ILE A 37 21.82 13.91 14.09
N PHE A 38 22.08 14.71 13.06
CA PHE A 38 22.43 16.13 13.23
C PHE A 38 21.29 16.93 13.87
N ALA A 39 20.08 16.81 13.33
CA ALA A 39 18.90 17.53 13.82
C ALA A 39 18.55 17.14 15.26
N LEU A 40 18.59 15.84 15.58
CA LEU A 40 18.25 15.34 16.92
C LEU A 40 19.29 15.68 17.98
N ARG A 41 20.56 15.88 17.60
CA ARG A 41 21.57 16.45 18.51
C ARG A 41 21.31 17.91 18.83
N ALA A 42 20.76 18.67 17.88
CA ALA A 42 20.39 20.07 18.09
C ALA A 42 19.08 20.20 18.88
N ASN A 43 18.08 19.36 18.59
CA ASN A 43 16.80 19.33 19.30
C ASN A 43 16.26 17.88 19.42
N PRO A 44 16.46 17.20 20.56
CA PRO A 44 16.06 15.80 20.73
C PRO A 44 14.56 15.60 21.03
N ARG A 45 13.75 16.67 21.08
CA ARG A 45 12.36 16.58 21.55
C ARG A 45 11.40 16.01 20.51
N GLU A 46 11.70 16.20 19.24
CA GLU A 46 10.81 15.82 18.15
C GLU A 46 11.45 14.77 17.26
N PRO A 47 10.74 13.67 16.95
CA PRO A 47 11.23 12.69 16.00
C PRO A 47 11.28 13.29 14.59
N ILE A 48 12.23 12.81 13.79
CA ILE A 48 12.35 13.21 12.38
C ILE A 48 11.55 12.22 11.53
N ILE A 49 10.60 12.73 10.75
CA ILE A 49 9.75 11.93 9.88
C ILE A 49 9.98 12.34 8.43
N GLU A 50 10.21 11.35 7.57
CA GLU A 50 10.31 11.53 6.13
C GLU A 50 9.27 10.65 5.43
N VAL A 51 8.52 11.25 4.51
CA VAL A 51 7.57 10.55 3.65
C VAL A 51 8.01 10.74 2.21
N SER A 52 8.18 9.64 1.49
CA SER A 52 8.61 9.64 0.10
C SER A 52 7.89 8.56 -0.72
N GLY A 53 8.13 8.58 -2.03
CA GLY A 53 7.52 7.65 -2.98
C GLY A 53 6.28 8.20 -3.67
N SER A 54 5.39 7.30 -4.08
CA SER A 54 4.17 7.61 -4.85
C SER A 54 2.90 7.11 -4.14
N LEU A 55 1.73 7.35 -4.75
CA LEU A 55 0.46 6.80 -4.29
C LEU A 55 0.45 5.26 -4.22
N PHE A 56 1.25 4.58 -5.04
CA PHE A 56 1.25 3.11 -5.15
C PHE A 56 2.43 2.44 -4.43
N ASP A 57 3.43 3.24 -4.04
CA ASP A 57 4.65 2.79 -3.37
C ASP A 57 5.09 3.88 -2.40
N ARG A 58 4.54 3.81 -1.17
CA ARG A 58 4.76 4.84 -0.14
C ARG A 58 5.78 4.34 0.87
N HIS A 59 6.78 5.18 1.11
CA HIS A 59 7.86 4.93 2.06
C HIS A 59 7.77 5.95 3.18
N VAL A 60 7.67 5.49 4.41
CA VAL A 60 7.64 6.35 5.61
C VAL A 60 8.79 5.95 6.51
N ARG A 61 9.62 6.91 6.89
CA ARG A 61 10.73 6.72 7.81
C ARG A 61 10.53 7.62 9.01
N ALA A 62 10.75 7.09 10.19
CA ALA A 62 10.71 7.84 11.45
C ALA A 62 11.98 7.53 12.24
N ALA A 63 12.66 8.57 12.70
CA ALA A 63 13.84 8.47 13.54
C ALA A 63 13.63 9.17 14.89
N ALA A 64 13.97 8.48 15.97
CA ALA A 64 13.99 9.04 17.32
C ALA A 64 15.42 8.99 17.89
N PRO A 65 15.77 9.87 18.83
CA PRO A 65 17.12 9.92 19.37
C PRO A 65 17.39 8.78 20.34
N VAL A 66 18.62 8.26 20.31
CA VAL A 66 19.16 7.43 21.39
C VAL A 66 19.87 8.35 22.37
N VAL A 67 19.16 8.73 23.43
CA VAL A 67 19.64 9.66 24.47
C VAL A 67 20.51 8.91 25.48
N MET A 68 21.67 9.48 25.79
CA MET A 68 22.63 8.93 26.73
C MET A 68 22.15 9.08 28.16
N GLY A 69 21.83 7.97 28.80
CA GLY A 69 21.64 7.90 30.26
C GLY A 69 22.97 7.74 31.00
N GLN A 70 22.93 7.77 32.33
CA GLN A 70 24.13 7.71 33.17
C GLN A 70 25.00 6.47 32.89
N VAL A 71 24.38 5.29 32.78
CA VAL A 71 25.09 4.03 32.50
C VAL A 71 25.74 4.04 31.11
N CYS A 72 25.06 4.62 30.13
CA CYS A 72 25.59 4.77 28.78
C CYS A 72 26.85 5.65 28.80
N VAL A 73 26.77 6.80 29.47
CA VAL A 73 27.90 7.74 29.61
C VAL A 73 29.10 7.05 30.27
N THR A 74 28.88 6.32 31.38
CA THR A 74 29.97 5.64 32.09
C THR A 74 30.75 4.70 31.17
N CYS A 75 30.06 3.78 30.48
CA CYS A 75 30.73 2.82 29.60
C CYS A 75 31.40 3.51 28.40
N HIS A 76 30.69 4.42 27.74
CA HIS A 76 31.22 5.11 26.56
C HIS A 76 32.41 6.03 26.86
N ASN A 77 32.49 6.59 28.07
CA ASN A 77 33.60 7.45 28.46
C ASN A 77 34.82 6.67 28.97
N SER A 78 34.64 5.45 29.48
CA SER A 78 35.74 4.65 30.02
C SER A 78 36.33 3.64 29.02
N HIS A 79 35.61 3.30 27.95
CA HIS A 79 36.01 2.22 27.07
C HIS A 79 37.09 2.65 26.05
N PRO A 80 38.21 1.91 25.90
CA PRO A 80 39.34 2.30 25.05
C PRO A 80 38.98 2.43 23.56
N ASP A 81 38.05 1.60 23.09
CA ASP A 81 37.58 1.64 21.70
C ASP A 81 36.46 2.63 21.42
N SER A 82 36.03 3.41 22.43
CA SER A 82 35.03 4.45 22.21
C SER A 82 35.64 5.59 21.39
N PRO A 83 35.00 6.05 20.30
CA PRO A 83 35.52 7.14 19.47
C PRO A 83 35.35 8.53 20.11
N LYS A 84 34.52 8.62 21.17
CA LYS A 84 34.23 9.85 21.92
C LYS A 84 34.03 9.49 23.39
N THR A 85 34.69 10.20 24.29
CA THR A 85 34.75 9.87 25.74
C THR A 85 34.36 11.02 26.67
N ASP A 86 33.81 12.09 26.12
CA ASP A 86 33.31 13.27 26.83
C ASP A 86 31.78 13.38 26.76
N TRP A 87 31.08 12.24 26.66
CA TRP A 87 29.61 12.21 26.67
C TRP A 87 29.05 12.72 27.99
N LYS A 88 27.89 13.37 27.92
CA LYS A 88 27.09 13.82 29.06
C LYS A 88 25.72 13.18 29.02
N VAL A 89 25.06 13.13 30.18
CA VAL A 89 23.67 12.68 30.26
C VAL A 89 22.80 13.66 29.46
N GLY A 90 21.96 13.13 28.59
CA GLY A 90 21.14 13.91 27.66
C GLY A 90 21.72 14.04 26.24
N ASP A 91 22.99 13.70 26.02
CA ASP A 91 23.57 13.72 24.68
C ASP A 91 22.92 12.67 23.77
N VAL A 92 22.85 12.96 22.47
CA VAL A 92 22.33 12.01 21.47
C VAL A 92 23.47 11.24 20.82
N ARG A 93 23.53 9.94 21.12
CA ARG A 93 24.58 9.04 20.65
C ARG A 93 24.29 8.45 19.25
N GLY A 94 23.06 8.49 18.81
CA GLY A 94 22.62 7.97 17.52
C GLY A 94 21.11 8.05 17.40
N ILE A 95 20.56 7.28 16.48
CA ILE A 95 19.12 7.24 16.24
C ILE A 95 18.60 5.81 16.20
N GLN A 96 17.34 5.67 16.57
CA GLN A 96 16.51 4.51 16.27
C GLN A 96 15.59 4.87 15.11
N GLU A 97 15.73 4.17 14.00
CA GLU A 97 14.94 4.35 12.79
C GLU A 97 13.94 3.19 12.63
N ILE A 98 12.71 3.55 12.30
CA ILE A 98 11.68 2.66 11.79
C ILE A 98 11.37 3.10 10.37
N SER A 99 11.48 2.19 9.40
CA SER A 99 11.04 2.43 8.03
C SER A 99 9.93 1.46 7.66
N VAL A 100 8.85 2.00 7.11
CA VAL A 100 7.68 1.28 6.63
C VAL A 100 7.59 1.48 5.12
N ASN A 101 7.59 0.38 4.39
CA ASN A 101 7.34 0.34 2.95
C ASN A 101 6.02 -0.40 2.69
N GLN A 102 5.04 0.31 2.12
CA GLN A 102 3.76 -0.26 1.72
C GLN A 102 3.62 -0.19 0.19
N PRO A 103 4.05 -1.23 -0.54
CA PRO A 103 3.77 -1.32 -1.97
C PRO A 103 2.31 -1.76 -2.17
N ILE A 104 1.41 -0.80 -2.39
CA ILE A 104 0.00 -1.06 -2.67
C ILE A 104 -0.15 -1.85 -3.98
N ALA A 105 0.70 -1.56 -4.98
CA ALA A 105 0.68 -2.26 -6.27
C ALA A 105 0.97 -3.77 -6.14
N ALA A 106 1.87 -4.16 -5.22
CA ALA A 106 2.17 -5.57 -4.96
C ALA A 106 0.94 -6.30 -4.39
N ASN A 107 0.13 -5.61 -3.58
CA ASN A 107 -1.10 -6.17 -3.01
C ASN A 107 -2.23 -6.29 -4.03
N VAL A 108 -2.39 -5.37 -4.98
CA VAL A 108 -3.46 -5.47 -6.00
C VAL A 108 -3.25 -6.69 -6.90
N LEU A 109 -2.01 -7.00 -7.28
CA LEU A 109 -1.67 -8.19 -8.05
C LEU A 109 -1.81 -9.49 -7.25
N ALA A 110 -1.74 -9.45 -5.92
CA ALA A 110 -2.04 -10.62 -5.09
C ALA A 110 -3.51 -11.05 -5.22
N PHE A 111 -4.42 -10.11 -5.54
CA PHE A 111 -5.85 -10.39 -5.78
C PHE A 111 -6.18 -10.69 -7.25
N LYS A 112 -5.20 -11.05 -8.08
CA LYS A 112 -5.40 -11.30 -9.52
C LYS A 112 -6.58 -12.24 -9.83
N TYR A 113 -6.79 -13.28 -9.03
CA TYR A 113 -7.90 -14.22 -9.24
C TYR A 113 -9.27 -13.60 -8.93
N LEU A 114 -9.35 -12.74 -7.91
CA LEU A 114 -10.57 -12.01 -7.58
C LEU A 114 -10.91 -10.98 -8.68
N LEU A 115 -9.89 -10.28 -9.20
CA LEU A 115 -10.06 -9.34 -10.30
C LEU A 115 -10.51 -10.05 -11.59
N LEU A 116 -9.90 -11.20 -11.91
CA LEU A 116 -10.35 -12.04 -13.03
C LEU A 116 -11.79 -12.49 -12.85
N TYR A 117 -12.17 -12.95 -11.66
CA TYR A 117 -13.54 -13.34 -11.36
C TYR A 117 -14.54 -12.20 -11.62
N PHE A 118 -14.28 -10.99 -11.12
CA PHE A 118 -15.13 -9.84 -11.40
C PHE A 118 -15.18 -9.47 -12.89
N GLY A 119 -14.04 -9.58 -13.59
CA GLY A 119 -14.00 -9.40 -15.04
C GLY A 119 -14.91 -10.40 -15.78
N PHE A 120 -14.84 -11.69 -15.43
CA PHE A 120 -15.71 -12.71 -16.00
C PHE A 120 -17.18 -12.50 -15.65
N ALA A 121 -17.49 -12.16 -14.40
CA ALA A 121 -18.86 -11.89 -13.96
C ALA A 121 -19.47 -10.69 -14.70
N ALA A 122 -18.70 -9.60 -14.87
CA ALA A 122 -19.13 -8.43 -15.63
C ALA A 122 -19.35 -8.76 -17.11
N ALA A 123 -18.45 -9.52 -17.74
CA ALA A 123 -18.59 -9.95 -19.12
C ALA A 123 -19.83 -10.85 -19.33
N ALA A 124 -20.07 -11.80 -18.42
CA ALA A 124 -21.25 -12.66 -18.45
C ALA A 124 -22.54 -11.84 -18.29
N GLY A 125 -22.56 -10.90 -17.34
CA GLY A 125 -23.70 -10.00 -17.12
C GLY A 125 -24.01 -9.11 -18.33
N LEU A 126 -22.98 -8.48 -18.92
CA LEU A 126 -23.13 -7.67 -20.14
C LEU A 126 -23.62 -8.51 -21.31
N THR A 127 -23.07 -9.71 -21.49
CA THR A 127 -23.50 -10.64 -22.55
C THR A 127 -24.97 -11.03 -22.37
N PHE A 128 -25.38 -11.36 -21.13
CA PHE A 128 -26.77 -11.69 -20.81
C PHE A 128 -27.72 -10.53 -21.12
N ILE A 129 -27.37 -9.29 -20.71
CA ILE A 129 -28.18 -8.09 -20.99
C ILE A 129 -28.33 -7.87 -22.50
N LEU A 130 -27.26 -8.04 -23.28
CA LEU A 130 -27.30 -7.88 -24.74
C LEU A 130 -28.16 -8.95 -25.41
N LEU A 131 -28.06 -10.21 -24.97
CA LEU A 131 -28.90 -11.30 -25.47
C LEU A 131 -30.37 -11.07 -25.13
N GLN A 132 -30.69 -10.65 -23.91
CA GLN A 132 -32.04 -10.35 -23.47
C GLN A 132 -32.67 -9.23 -24.31
N ARG A 133 -31.92 -8.15 -24.58
CA ARG A 133 -32.40 -7.05 -25.43
C ARG A 133 -32.69 -7.50 -26.86
N ARG A 134 -31.82 -8.36 -27.43
CA ARG A 134 -32.04 -8.94 -28.76
C ARG A 134 -33.29 -9.83 -28.79
N GLN A 135 -33.44 -10.72 -27.81
CA GLN A 135 -34.60 -11.59 -27.71
C GLN A 135 -35.90 -10.79 -27.53
N SER A 136 -35.89 -9.76 -26.69
CA SER A 136 -37.05 -8.91 -26.49
C SER A 136 -37.48 -8.19 -27.78
N ALA A 137 -36.53 -7.71 -28.58
CA ALA A 137 -36.83 -7.08 -29.86
C ALA A 137 -37.43 -8.09 -30.87
N LEU A 138 -36.89 -9.31 -30.92
CA LEU A 138 -37.40 -10.39 -31.76
C LEU A 138 -38.83 -10.79 -31.38
N VAL A 139 -39.10 -10.99 -30.09
CA VAL A 139 -40.44 -11.36 -29.59
C VAL A 139 -41.46 -10.26 -29.87
N GLN A 140 -41.08 -8.98 -29.73
CA GLN A 140 -41.95 -7.87 -30.11
C GLN A 140 -42.30 -7.87 -31.60
N GLY A 141 -41.34 -8.18 -32.47
CA GLY A 141 -41.60 -8.34 -33.91
C GLY A 141 -42.59 -9.46 -34.20
N ILE A 142 -42.36 -10.65 -33.63
CA ILE A 142 -43.23 -11.82 -33.82
C ILE A 142 -44.64 -11.56 -33.27
N ASN A 143 -44.76 -10.94 -32.09
CA ASN A 143 -46.07 -10.60 -31.52
C ASN A 143 -46.85 -9.63 -32.40
N LYS A 144 -46.15 -8.67 -33.04
CA LYS A 144 -46.79 -7.74 -33.98
C LYS A 144 -47.31 -8.47 -35.22
N GLU A 145 -46.51 -9.34 -35.83
CA GLU A 145 -46.94 -10.17 -36.97
C GLU A 145 -48.14 -11.06 -36.60
N LEU A 146 -48.12 -11.67 -35.41
CA LEU A 146 -49.23 -12.51 -34.93
C LEU A 146 -50.51 -11.70 -34.70
N SER A 147 -50.40 -10.50 -34.14
CA SER A 147 -51.54 -9.58 -33.98
C SER A 147 -52.13 -9.20 -35.33
N GLU A 148 -51.29 -8.82 -36.31
CA GLU A 148 -51.73 -8.44 -37.66
C GLU A 148 -52.42 -9.62 -38.37
N ALA A 149 -51.86 -10.83 -38.27
CA ALA A 149 -52.48 -12.03 -38.83
C ALA A 149 -53.82 -12.38 -38.16
N ASN A 150 -53.91 -12.23 -36.84
CA ASN A 150 -55.14 -12.45 -36.10
C ASN A 150 -56.24 -11.43 -36.48
N ASP A 151 -55.88 -10.15 -36.58
CA ASP A 151 -56.80 -9.09 -37.01
C ASP A 151 -57.29 -9.32 -38.44
N PHE A 152 -56.42 -9.78 -39.34
CA PHE A 152 -56.77 -10.14 -40.70
C PHE A 152 -57.78 -11.31 -40.77
N LEU A 153 -57.53 -12.39 -40.01
CA LEU A 153 -58.44 -13.53 -39.93
C LEU A 153 -59.79 -13.14 -39.34
N ALA A 154 -59.80 -12.31 -38.28
CA ALA A 154 -61.02 -11.79 -37.69
C ALA A 154 -61.83 -10.95 -38.70
N ALA A 155 -61.17 -10.08 -39.47
CA ALA A 155 -61.82 -9.28 -40.51
C ALA A 155 -62.43 -10.13 -41.64
N ILE A 156 -61.75 -11.20 -42.05
CA ILE A 156 -62.29 -12.16 -43.02
C ILE A 156 -63.50 -12.89 -42.46
N SER A 157 -63.41 -13.41 -41.23
CA SER A 157 -64.52 -14.11 -40.57
C SER A 157 -65.77 -13.23 -40.48
N LEU A 158 -65.59 -11.95 -40.11
CA LEU A 158 -66.66 -10.95 -40.06
C LEU A 158 -67.29 -10.66 -41.44
N LYS A 159 -66.51 -10.69 -42.51
CA LYS A 159 -67.02 -10.57 -43.88
C LYS A 159 -67.83 -11.80 -44.31
N ILE A 160 -67.37 -13.00 -43.95
CA ILE A 160 -68.04 -14.26 -44.31
C ILE A 160 -69.35 -14.41 -43.54
N ALA A 161 -69.39 -14.09 -42.24
CA ALA A 161 -70.60 -14.18 -41.42
C ALA A 161 -71.71 -13.19 -41.81
N LYS A 162 -71.42 -12.22 -42.69
CA LYS A 162 -72.39 -11.25 -43.20
C LYS A 162 -73.12 -11.71 -44.48
N TYR A 163 -72.73 -12.86 -45.03
CA TYR A 163 -73.38 -13.55 -46.15
C TYR A 163 -74.03 -14.84 -45.64
#